data_AF-A0A954CQR0-F1
#
_entry.id   AF-A0A954CQR0-F1
#
_cell.length_a   1.000
_cell.length_b   1.000
_cell.length_c   1.000
_cell.angle_alpha   90.00
_cell.angle_beta   90.00
_cell.angle_gamma   90.00
#
_symmetry.space_group_name_H-M   'P 1'
#
loop_
_entity.id
_entity.type
_entity.pdbx_description
1 polymer ?
#
loop_
_entity_poly.entity_id
_entity_poly.type
_entity_poly.pdbx_seq_one_letter_code
_entity_poly.pdbx_strand_id
1 'polypeptide(L)'
;AHVEVEAQEKPAKTKASVEFEAPIQREEAVSYFETLVAGLKKGSIHLRQNDEELTLTPPAQLEVKVKASRKKDKEKLSFEIVWRTANASELLISSE
;
A
#
# COMPACT_ATOMS: atom_id res chain seq x y z
N ALA A 1 -29.67 -5.63 -38.39
CA ALA A 1 -28.76 -4.82 -37.56
C ALA A 1 -29.16 -5.04 -36.10
N HIS A 2 -28.45 -5.93 -35.41
CA HIS A 2 -28.49 -6.03 -33.95
C HIS A 2 -27.04 -5.99 -33.51
N VAL A 3 -26.74 -4.97 -32.69
CA VAL A 3 -25.42 -4.68 -32.15
C VAL A 3 -25.24 -5.56 -30.94
N GLU A 4 -24.27 -6.48 -31.03
CA GLU A 4 -23.77 -7.26 -29.91
C GLU A 4 -22.96 -6.32 -29.02
N VAL A 5 -23.40 -6.14 -27.77
CA VAL A 5 -22.67 -5.35 -26.79
C VAL A 5 -21.63 -6.27 -26.17
N GLU A 6 -20.40 -6.20 -26.68
CA GLU A 6 -19.24 -6.80 -26.02
C GLU A 6 -19.06 -6.16 -24.64
N ALA A 7 -19.42 -6.92 -23.60
CA ALA A 7 -19.00 -6.63 -22.24
C ALA A 7 -17.48 -6.84 -22.18
N GLN A 8 -16.73 -5.74 -22.19
CA GLN A 8 -15.29 -5.77 -21.94
C GLN A 8 -15.04 -6.19 -20.48
N GLU A 9 -14.65 -7.46 -20.29
CA GLU A 9 -14.00 -7.91 -19.05
C GLU A 9 -12.71 -7.13 -18.85
N LYS A 10 -12.69 -6.25 -17.83
CA LYS A 10 -11.45 -5.65 -17.34
C LYS A 10 -10.59 -6.76 -16.73
N PRO A 11 -9.30 -6.91 -17.10
CA PRO A 11 -8.46 -7.95 -16.54
C PRO A 11 -8.33 -7.76 -15.03
N ALA A 12 -8.70 -8.79 -14.27
CA ALA A 12 -8.56 -8.85 -12.83
C ALA A 12 -7.06 -8.79 -12.47
N LYS A 13 -6.58 -7.59 -12.13
CA LYS A 13 -5.27 -7.41 -11.50
C LYS A 13 -5.33 -8.05 -10.12
N THR A 14 -4.63 -9.17 -9.93
CA THR A 14 -4.43 -9.80 -8.62
C THR A 14 -3.65 -8.83 -7.73
N LYS A 15 -4.37 -8.00 -6.97
CA LYS A 15 -3.80 -7.09 -5.98
C LYS A 15 -3.82 -7.81 -4.64
N ALA A 16 -2.66 -8.27 -4.16
CA ALA A 16 -2.52 -8.63 -2.76
C ALA A 16 -2.65 -7.34 -1.93
N SER A 17 -3.65 -7.27 -1.05
CA SER A 17 -3.92 -6.10 -0.21
C SER A 17 -4.26 -6.58 1.19
N VAL A 18 -3.43 -6.19 2.15
CA VAL A 18 -3.65 -6.46 3.58
C VAL A 18 -4.23 -5.17 4.17
N GLU A 19 -5.46 -5.22 4.69
CA GLU A 19 -6.14 -4.07 5.31
C GLU A 19 -6.48 -4.38 6.78
N PHE A 20 -6.08 -3.48 7.68
CA PHE A 20 -6.34 -3.58 9.10
C PHE A 20 -7.12 -2.35 9.57
N GLU A 21 -8.38 -2.56 9.94
CA GLU A 21 -9.23 -1.54 10.56
C GLU A 21 -9.84 -2.11 11.84
N ALA A 22 -9.18 -1.87 12.97
CA ALA A 22 -9.69 -2.20 14.29
C ALA A 22 -9.34 -1.10 15.30
N PRO A 23 -10.22 -0.81 16.28
CA PRO A 23 -9.89 0.10 17.37
C PRO A 23 -8.85 -0.56 18.28
N ILE A 24 -7.59 -0.14 18.16
CA ILE A 24 -6.49 -0.57 19.03
C ILE A 24 -6.13 0.48 20.07
N GLN A 25 -5.45 0.08 21.14
CA GLN A 25 -4.91 1.03 22.11
C GLN A 25 -3.74 1.82 21.50
N ARG A 26 -3.47 3.01 22.04
CA ARG A 26 -2.42 3.89 21.53
C ARG A 26 -1.05 3.22 21.56
N GLU A 27 -0.75 2.51 22.63
CA GLU A 27 0.53 1.83 22.84
C GLU A 27 0.75 0.71 21.82
N GLU A 28 -0.31 0.00 21.47
CA GLU A 28 -0.30 -1.02 20.43
C GLU A 28 -0.06 -0.38 19.05
N ALA A 29 -0.71 0.75 18.76
CA ALA A 29 -0.45 1.52 17.54
C ALA A 29 1.02 1.97 17.44
N VAL A 30 1.62 2.42 18.56
CA VAL A 30 3.04 2.79 18.61
C VAL A 30 3.93 1.58 18.27
N SER A 31 3.67 0.42 18.85
CA SER A 31 4.42 -0.82 18.56
C SER A 31 4.34 -1.21 17.07
N TYR A 32 3.16 -1.04 16.44
CA TYR A 32 3.00 -1.23 15.01
C TYR A 32 3.85 -0.25 14.19
N PHE A 33 3.83 1.04 14.53
CA PHE A 33 4.63 2.04 13.83
C PHE A 33 6.14 1.81 13.99
N GLU A 34 6.60 1.40 15.17
CA GLU A 34 8.01 1.06 15.39
C GLU A 34 8.46 -0.12 14.53
N THR A 35 7.60 -1.13 14.36
CA THR A 35 7.86 -2.26 13.47
C THR A 35 7.98 -1.82 12.01
N LEU A 36 7.09 -0.93 11.55
CA LEU A 36 7.18 -0.35 10.21
C LEU A 36 8.47 0.47 10.02
N VAL A 37 8.84 1.30 10.99
CA VAL A 37 10.08 2.08 10.97
C VAL A 37 11.31 1.16 10.93
N ALA A 38 11.30 0.08 11.71
CA ALA A 38 12.37 -0.91 11.69
C ALA A 38 12.50 -1.59 10.32
N GLY A 39 11.37 -1.92 9.68
CA GLY A 39 11.36 -2.49 8.33
C GLY A 39 11.86 -1.53 7.26
N LEU A 40 11.44 -0.26 7.31
CA LEU A 40 11.94 0.80 6.42
C LEU A 40 13.46 0.97 6.55
N LYS A 41 13.99 1.00 7.78
CA LYS A 41 15.44 1.08 8.04
C LYS A 41 16.22 -0.10 7.44
N LYS A 42 15.62 -1.29 7.42
CA LYS A 42 16.22 -2.51 6.86
C LYS A 42 16.03 -2.64 5.34
N GLY A 43 15.14 -1.85 4.74
CA GLY A 43 14.73 -2.03 3.34
C GLY A 43 13.82 -3.25 3.11
N SER A 44 13.24 -3.83 4.17
CA SER A 44 12.33 -4.96 4.10
C SER A 44 11.27 -4.87 5.19
N ILE A 45 9.99 -4.84 4.80
CA ILE A 45 8.84 -4.81 5.70
C ILE A 45 8.10 -6.13 5.55
N HIS A 46 7.94 -6.85 6.65
CA HIS A 46 7.16 -8.08 6.72
C HIS A 46 5.83 -7.78 7.42
N LEU A 47 4.73 -7.99 6.73
CA LEU A 47 3.38 -7.83 7.25
C LEU A 47 2.72 -9.22 7.28
N ARG A 48 2.14 -9.58 8.43
CA ARG A 48 1.36 -10.81 8.57
C ARG A 48 0.00 -10.46 9.16
N GLN A 49 -1.06 -10.95 8.53
CA GLN A 49 -2.42 -10.86 9.05
C GLN A 49 -3.14 -12.17 8.74
N ASN A 50 -3.66 -12.84 9.78
CA ASN A 50 -4.25 -14.18 9.68
C ASN A 50 -3.28 -15.14 8.95
N ASP A 51 -3.73 -15.79 7.89
CA ASP A 51 -2.95 -16.72 7.06
C ASP A 51 -2.26 -16.03 5.87
N GLU A 52 -2.36 -14.70 5.76
CA GLU A 52 -1.72 -13.91 4.71
C GLU A 52 -0.43 -13.26 5.19
N GLU A 53 0.62 -13.41 4.39
CA GLU A 53 1.90 -12.77 4.62
C GLU A 53 2.32 -12.00 3.36
N LEU A 54 2.74 -10.75 3.57
CA LEU A 54 3.22 -9.87 2.51
C LEU A 54 4.58 -9.32 2.91
N THR A 55 5.58 -9.58 2.08
CA THR A 55 6.90 -8.97 2.20
C THR A 55 7.04 -7.87 1.17
N LEU A 56 7.42 -6.68 1.63
CA LEU A 56 7.64 -5.50 0.82
C LEU A 56 9.11 -5.10 0.88
N THR A 57 9.68 -4.68 -0.25
CA THR A 57 11.09 -4.25 -0.36
C THR A 57 11.17 -2.79 -0.81
N PRO A 58 11.05 -1.82 0.12
CA PRO A 58 11.15 -0.40 -0.23
C PRO A 58 12.55 -0.04 -0.75
N PRO A 59 12.67 0.67 -1.89
CA PRO A 59 13.94 1.18 -2.37
C PRO A 59 14.40 2.39 -1.53
N ALA A 60 15.62 2.88 -1.81
CA ALA A 60 16.19 4.03 -1.09
C ALA A 60 15.37 5.33 -1.25
N GLN A 61 14.64 5.47 -2.37
CA GLN A 61 13.80 6.63 -2.66
C GLN A 61 12.32 6.27 -2.55
N LEU A 62 11.58 7.01 -1.73
CA LEU A 62 10.16 6.79 -1.46
C LEU A 62 9.37 8.08 -1.72
N GLU A 63 8.12 7.94 -2.18
CA GLU A 63 7.14 9.02 -2.18
C GLU A 63 6.30 8.92 -0.91
N VAL A 64 6.25 10.00 -0.11
CA VAL A 64 5.49 10.05 1.13
C VAL A 64 4.45 11.15 1.06
N LYS A 65 3.21 10.80 1.38
CA LYS A 65 2.09 11.75 1.47
C LYS A 65 1.48 11.72 2.86
N VAL A 66 1.37 12.89 3.47
CA VAL A 66 0.73 13.05 4.77
C VAL A 66 -0.46 14.00 4.62
N LYS A 67 -1.61 13.58 5.13
CA LYS A 67 -2.83 14.39 5.19
C LYS A 67 -3.36 14.37 6.61
N ALA A 68 -3.67 15.53 7.16
CA ALA A 68 -4.34 15.66 8.44
C ALA A 68 -5.62 16.48 8.30
N SER A 69 -6.65 16.12 9.06
CA SER A 69 -7.91 16.86 9.13
C SER A 69 -8.49 16.80 10.54
N ARG A 70 -9.12 17.89 10.98
CA ARG A 70 -9.80 17.99 12.27
C ARG A 70 -11.21 18.53 12.08
N LYS A 71 -12.19 17.90 12.73
CA LYS A 71 -13.58 18.36 12.92
C LYS A 71 -13.86 18.47 14.42
N LYS A 72 -15.06 18.94 14.80
CA LYS A 72 -15.43 19.22 16.21
C LYS A 72 -15.21 18.03 17.17
N ASP A 73 -15.42 16.81 16.67
CA ASP A 73 -15.46 15.56 17.43
C ASP A 73 -14.49 14.49 16.90
N LYS A 74 -13.72 14.80 15.85
CA LYS A 74 -12.90 13.80 15.16
C LYS A 74 -11.61 14.38 14.60
N GLU A 75 -10.53 13.66 14.84
CA GLU A 75 -9.23 13.89 14.24
C GLU A 75 -8.89 12.72 13.31
N LYS A 76 -8.27 13.03 12.17
CA LYS A 76 -7.79 12.02 11.23
C LYS A 76 -6.41 12.39 10.75
N LEU A 77 -5.49 11.45 10.89
CA LEU A 77 -4.18 11.45 10.23
C LEU A 77 -4.18 10.31 9.22
N SER A 78 -3.78 10.62 7.99
CA SER A 78 -3.55 9.63 6.94
C SER A 78 -2.14 9.81 6.41
N PHE A 79 -1.45 8.69 6.31
CA PHE A 79 -0.08 8.60 5.84
C PHE A 79 -0.05 7.52 4.76
N GLU A 80 0.65 7.81 3.68
CA GLU A 80 0.78 6.91 2.53
C GLU A 80 2.25 6.93 2.11
N ILE A 81 2.85 5.75 1.96
CA ILE A 81 4.17 5.57 1.35
C ILE A 81 3.96 4.79 0.07
N VAL A 82 4.49 5.31 -1.02
CA VAL A 82 4.44 4.66 -2.34
C VAL A 82 5.85 4.57 -2.90
N TRP A 83 6.13 3.44 -3.55
CA TRP A 83 7.34 3.24 -4.33
C TRP A 83 7.04 2.39 -5.55
N ARG A 84 7.91 2.50 -6.56
CA ARG A 84 7.90 1.62 -7.74
C ARG A 84 8.77 0.40 -7.44
N THR A 85 8.29 -0.78 -7.82
CA THR A 85 9.10 -2.00 -7.77
C THR A 85 9.97 -2.08 -9.04
N ALA A 86 11.14 -2.70 -8.95
CA ALA A 86 12.07 -2.81 -10.08
C ALA A 86 11.42 -3.43 -11.33
N ASN A 87 10.52 -4.40 -11.14
CA ASN A 87 9.76 -5.05 -12.22
C ASN A 87 8.79 -4.11 -12.97
N ALA A 88 8.46 -2.94 -12.41
CA ALA A 88 7.63 -1.95 -13.10
C ALA A 88 8.43 -1.04 -14.05
N SER A 89 9.76 -1.01 -13.91
CA SER A 89 10.63 -0.13 -14.69
C SER A 89 11.12 -0.76 -16.01
N GLU A 90 11.09 -2.08 -16.16
CA GLU A 90 11.48 -2.78 -17.39
C GLU A 90 10.48 -2.63 -18.56
N LEU A 91 9.26 -2.18 -18.31
CA LEU A 91 8.21 -2.07 -19.33
C LEU A 91 8.17 -0.72 -20.08
N LEU A 92 9.11 0.20 -19.82
CA LEU A 92 9.10 1.55 -20.42
C LEU A 92 10.19 1.80 -21.47
N ILE A 93 10.92 0.77 -21.90
CA ILE A 93 11.95 0.89 -22.94
C ILE A 93 11.50 0.13 -24.20
N SER A 94 10.44 0.62 -24.85
CA SER A 94 10.06 0.20 -26.21
C SER A 94 9.47 1.39 -26.96
N SER A 95 10.34 2.25 -27.48
CA SER A 95 10.05 3.12 -28.62
C SER A 95 11.38 3.71 -29.12
N GLU A 96 12.06 2.99 -29.99
CA GLU A 96 12.96 3.58 -31.00
C GLU A 96 12.14 4.00 -32.22
#